data_AF-A0A1A9RBK2-F1
#
_entry.id   AF-A0A1A9RBK2-F1
#
_cell.length_a   1.000
_cell.length_b   1.000
_cell.length_c   1.000
_cell.angle_alpha   90.00
_cell.angle_beta   90.00
_cell.angle_gamma   90.00
#
_symmetry.space_group_name_H-M   'P 1'
#
loop_
_entity.id
_entity.type
_entity.pdbx_description
1 polymer ?
#
loop_
_entity_poly.entity_id
_entity_poly.type
_entity_poly.pdbx_seq_one_letter_code
_entity_poly.pdbx_strand_id
1 'polypeptide(L)'
;METLQSQMGKHPEAVFTFRGKPIKRANQAAWRKARDRAGLSDFRFHDCRHIWATNHVISGTPIYQLKELGSWSSMEMVQKYAHLNVEHLKKFADNASRFGTSVAPVENQAVQKKKQPA
;
A
#
# COMPACT_ATOMS: atom_id res chain seq x y z
N MET A 1 14.09 -7.08 -18.75
CA MET A 1 15.54 -6.89 -18.47
C MET A 1 16.35 -6.50 -19.71
N GLU A 2 15.98 -6.98 -20.89
CA GLU A 2 16.69 -6.74 -22.16
C GLU A 2 16.93 -5.27 -22.51
N THR A 3 15.95 -4.39 -22.27
CA THR A 3 16.06 -2.96 -22.56
C THR A 3 17.14 -2.25 -21.74
N LEU A 4 17.27 -2.56 -20.45
CA LEU A 4 18.30 -1.95 -19.59
C LEU A 4 19.69 -2.44 -19.97
N GLN A 5 19.84 -3.74 -20.21
CA GLN A 5 21.09 -4.34 -20.64
C GLN A 5 21.57 -3.73 -21.96
N SER A 6 20.65 -3.47 -22.90
CA SER A 6 20.97 -2.83 -24.18
C SER A 6 21.50 -1.39 -24.05
N GLN A 7 21.30 -0.72 -22.91
CA GLN A 7 21.77 0.65 -22.67
C GLN A 7 23.07 0.71 -21.89
N MET A 8 23.55 -0.40 -21.34
CA MET A 8 24.83 -0.45 -20.63
C MET A 8 25.98 -0.07 -21.58
N GLY A 9 26.86 0.82 -21.14
CA GLY A 9 28.02 1.28 -21.90
C GLY A 9 27.75 2.37 -22.96
N LYS A 10 26.49 2.75 -23.23
CA LYS A 10 26.16 3.78 -24.24
C LYS A 10 26.37 5.22 -23.77
N HIS A 11 26.41 5.44 -22.45
CA HIS A 11 26.69 6.74 -21.84
C HIS A 11 27.41 6.49 -20.51
N PRO A 12 28.40 7.33 -20.12
CA PRO A 12 29.23 7.09 -18.94
C PRO A 12 28.43 7.01 -17.63
N GLU A 13 27.38 7.84 -17.49
CA GLU A 13 26.66 7.98 -16.20
C GLU A 13 25.16 7.71 -16.26
N ALA A 14 24.54 7.69 -17.44
CA ALA A 14 23.08 7.77 -17.57
C ALA A 14 22.54 6.62 -18.43
N VAL A 15 21.66 5.80 -17.85
CA VAL A 15 21.04 4.67 -18.57
C VAL A 15 20.05 5.14 -19.62
N PHE A 16 19.33 6.25 -19.35
CA PHE A 16 18.32 6.78 -20.26
C PHE A 16 18.80 8.08 -20.91
N THR A 17 19.15 7.99 -22.20
CA THR A 17 19.58 9.13 -23.00
C THR A 17 18.72 9.29 -24.25
N PHE A 18 18.63 10.52 -24.75
CA PHE A 18 18.03 10.84 -26.04
C PHE A 18 19.03 11.64 -26.86
N ARG A 19 19.42 11.12 -28.03
CA ARG A 19 20.48 11.71 -28.88
C ARG A 19 21.77 12.01 -28.09
N GLY A 20 22.20 11.06 -27.26
CA GLY A 20 23.41 11.16 -26.44
C GLY A 20 23.31 12.08 -25.21
N LYS A 21 22.18 12.75 -24.97
CA LYS A 21 21.97 13.61 -23.80
C LYS A 21 21.09 12.91 -22.75
N PRO A 22 21.39 13.00 -21.45
CA PRO A 22 20.56 12.44 -20.39
C PRO A 22 19.14 13.01 -20.40
N ILE A 23 18.16 12.14 -20.21
CA ILE A 23 16.75 12.55 -20.10
C ILE A 23 16.53 13.14 -18.70
N LYS A 24 16.32 14.46 -18.63
CA LYS A 24 16.09 15.16 -17.34
C LYS A 24 14.65 15.07 -16.82
N ARG A 25 13.66 14.90 -17.70
CA ARG A 25 12.25 14.77 -17.32
C ARG A 25 11.58 13.70 -18.15
N ALA A 26 11.04 12.67 -17.48
CA ALA A 26 10.38 11.54 -18.12
C ALA A 26 8.93 11.85 -18.60
N ASN A 27 8.25 12.80 -17.96
CA ASN A 27 6.86 13.19 -18.26
C ASN A 27 6.73 14.18 -19.45
N GLN A 28 7.48 13.96 -20.52
CA GLN A 28 7.52 14.87 -21.69
C GLN A 28 6.93 14.20 -22.94
N ALA A 29 7.42 14.56 -24.14
CA ALA A 29 6.87 14.12 -25.42
C ALA A 29 6.78 12.59 -25.57
N ALA A 30 7.79 11.84 -25.08
CA ALA A 30 7.77 10.38 -25.14
C ALA A 30 6.63 9.78 -24.30
N TRP A 31 6.40 10.32 -23.11
CA TRP A 31 5.28 9.92 -22.25
C TRP A 31 3.93 10.22 -22.90
N ARG A 32 3.74 11.46 -23.39
CA ARG A 32 2.48 11.85 -24.05
C ARG A 32 2.16 10.95 -25.23
N LYS A 33 3.14 10.69 -26.10
CA LYS A 33 2.97 9.75 -27.23
C LYS A 33 2.67 8.31 -26.78
N ALA A 34 3.26 7.85 -25.67
CA ALA A 34 2.94 6.53 -25.13
C ALA A 34 1.51 6.47 -24.57
N ARG A 35 1.12 7.50 -23.82
CA ARG A 35 -0.22 7.67 -23.27
C ARG A 35 -1.29 7.74 -24.38
N ASP A 36 -1.03 8.52 -25.42
CA ASP A 36 -1.97 8.68 -26.55
C ASP A 36 -2.11 7.37 -27.35
N ARG A 37 -1.01 6.64 -27.56
CA ARG A 37 -1.05 5.29 -28.15
C ARG A 37 -1.83 4.27 -27.30
N ALA A 38 -1.79 4.44 -25.98
CA ALA A 38 -2.55 3.61 -25.05
C ALA A 38 -4.03 4.04 -24.91
N GLY A 39 -4.44 5.15 -25.54
CA GLY A 39 -5.82 5.66 -25.48
C GLY A 39 -6.22 6.24 -24.12
N LEU A 40 -5.27 6.64 -23.28
CA LEU A 40 -5.54 7.13 -21.92
C LEU A 40 -5.59 8.67 -21.88
N SER A 41 -6.77 9.27 -21.80
CA SER A 41 -6.92 10.73 -21.82
C SER A 41 -6.59 11.39 -20.47
N ASP A 42 -7.06 10.84 -19.36
CA ASP A 42 -6.88 11.39 -17.99
C ASP A 42 -5.89 10.59 -17.14
N PHE A 43 -4.73 10.28 -17.73
CA PHE A 43 -3.67 9.52 -17.06
C PHE A 43 -2.36 10.30 -17.01
N ARG A 44 -1.84 10.50 -15.79
CA ARG A 44 -0.63 11.27 -15.49
C ARG A 44 0.53 10.32 -15.20
N PHE A 45 1.75 10.80 -15.42
CA PHE A 45 2.96 10.03 -15.15
C PHE A 45 3.06 9.56 -13.68
N HIS A 46 2.57 10.37 -12.74
CA HIS A 46 2.60 10.01 -11.31
C HIS A 46 1.60 8.90 -10.95
N ASP A 47 0.56 8.70 -11.76
CA ASP A 47 -0.43 7.64 -11.51
C ASP A 47 0.19 6.26 -11.66
N CYS A 48 1.25 6.09 -12.46
CA CYS A 48 2.06 4.86 -12.47
C CYS A 48 2.57 4.50 -11.07
N ARG A 49 3.02 5.49 -10.30
CA ARG A 49 3.48 5.28 -8.92
C ARG A 49 2.32 4.96 -7.98
N HIS A 50 1.14 5.53 -8.21
CA HIS A 50 -0.07 5.17 -7.46
C HIS A 50 -0.52 3.73 -7.73
N ILE A 51 -0.49 3.30 -8.99
CA ILE A 51 -0.81 1.93 -9.40
C ILE A 51 0.20 0.95 -8.81
N TRP A 52 1.49 1.25 -8.90
CA TRP A 52 2.54 0.42 -8.30
C TRP A 52 2.32 0.24 -6.79
N ALA A 53 2.03 1.32 -6.07
CA ALA A 53 1.75 1.27 -4.64
C ALA A 53 0.50 0.43 -4.31
N THR A 54 -0.56 0.62 -5.09
CA THR A 54 -1.82 -0.13 -4.97
C THR A 54 -1.59 -1.63 -5.15
N ASN A 55 -0.86 -2.02 -6.21
CA ASN A 55 -0.53 -3.40 -6.48
C ASN A 55 0.30 -4.02 -5.35
N HIS A 56 1.22 -3.27 -4.75
CA HIS A 56 1.99 -3.74 -3.59
C HIS A 56 1.10 -4.03 -2.38
N VAL A 57 0.17 -3.14 -2.06
CA VAL A 57 -0.74 -3.34 -0.92
C VAL A 57 -1.68 -4.50 -1.16
N ILE A 58 -2.28 -4.60 -2.36
CA ILE A 58 -3.14 -5.72 -2.76
C ILE A 58 -2.37 -7.05 -2.68
N SER A 59 -1.10 -7.05 -3.07
CA SER A 59 -0.21 -8.23 -2.99
C SER A 59 0.23 -8.59 -1.56
N GLY A 60 -0.23 -7.86 -0.53
CA GLY A 60 0.09 -8.19 0.85
C GLY A 60 1.30 -7.46 1.44
N THR A 61 1.92 -6.53 0.71
CA THR A 61 3.09 -5.79 1.22
C THR A 61 2.66 -4.93 2.41
N PRO A 62 3.29 -5.04 3.59
CA PRO A 62 2.94 -4.20 4.72
C PRO A 62 3.37 -2.75 4.46
N ILE A 63 2.58 -1.81 5.00
CA ILE A 63 2.64 -0.39 4.63
C ILE A 63 3.99 0.25 4.99
N TYR A 64 4.64 -0.22 6.05
CA TYR A 64 5.95 0.27 6.46
C TYR A 64 7.03 -0.03 5.40
N GLN A 65 7.08 -1.26 4.91
CA GLN A 65 8.00 -1.65 3.83
C GLN A 65 7.66 -0.90 2.54
N LEU A 66 6.37 -0.72 2.26
CA LEU A 66 5.95 0.08 1.10
C LEU A 66 6.47 1.53 1.18
N LYS A 67 6.42 2.15 2.36
CA LYS A 67 6.97 3.50 2.59
C LYS A 67 8.46 3.57 2.20
N GLU A 68 9.25 2.60 2.64
CA GLU A 68 10.68 2.53 2.34
C GLU A 68 10.95 2.27 0.85
N LEU A 69 10.27 1.28 0.26
CA LEU A 69 10.42 0.93 -1.15
C LEU A 69 10.05 2.09 -2.09
N GLY A 70 8.98 2.81 -1.77
CA GLY A 70 8.59 3.98 -2.54
C GLY A 70 9.39 5.24 -2.18
N SER A 71 10.12 5.25 -1.07
CA SER A 71 10.79 6.45 -0.55
C SER A 71 9.79 7.60 -0.32
N TRP A 72 8.70 7.31 0.41
CA TRP A 72 7.76 8.36 0.85
C TRP A 72 8.27 9.06 2.10
N SER A 73 8.13 10.39 2.15
CA SER A 73 8.62 11.18 3.30
C SER A 73 7.79 10.99 4.57
N SER A 74 6.50 10.67 4.46
CA SER A 74 5.62 10.44 5.62
C SER A 74 4.78 9.18 5.46
N MET A 75 4.36 8.62 6.61
CA MET A 75 3.49 7.45 6.65
C MET A 75 2.07 7.79 6.18
N GLU A 76 1.60 9.00 6.49
CA GLU A 76 0.29 9.52 6.07
C GLU A 76 0.09 9.44 4.55
N MET A 77 1.13 9.72 3.76
CA MET A 77 1.06 9.63 2.30
C MET A 77 0.85 8.21 1.77
N VAL A 78 1.25 7.18 2.54
CA VAL A 78 1.14 5.77 2.17
C VAL A 78 -0.13 5.15 2.75
N GLN A 79 -0.63 5.69 3.86
CA GLN A 79 -1.89 5.26 4.49
C GLN A 79 -3.09 5.33 3.55
N LYS A 80 -3.05 6.20 2.52
CA LYS A 80 -4.08 6.23 1.48
C LYS A 80 -4.29 4.90 0.75
N TYR A 81 -3.34 3.97 0.79
CA TYR A 81 -3.50 2.63 0.19
C TYR A 81 -3.84 1.56 1.22
N ALA A 82 -3.76 1.86 2.53
CA ALA A 82 -3.86 0.88 3.62
C ALA A 82 -5.14 0.04 3.55
N HIS A 83 -6.24 0.66 3.14
CA HIS A 83 -7.57 0.05 3.09
C HIS A 83 -7.74 -0.98 1.96
N LEU A 84 -6.82 -1.02 0.98
CA LEU A 84 -6.92 -1.90 -0.18
C LEU A 84 -6.57 -3.37 0.13
N ASN A 85 -6.14 -3.65 1.35
CA ASN A 85 -5.78 -5.00 1.80
C ASN A 85 -6.62 -5.43 3.00
N VAL A 86 -7.87 -5.83 2.72
CA VAL A 86 -8.79 -6.40 3.72
C VAL A 86 -8.30 -7.78 4.20
N GLU A 87 -7.56 -8.51 3.36
CA GLU A 87 -7.01 -9.83 3.69
C GLU A 87 -5.95 -9.79 4.79
N HIS A 88 -5.17 -8.71 4.89
CA HIS A 88 -4.22 -8.53 5.98
C HIS A 88 -4.93 -8.41 7.33
N LEU A 89 -6.10 -7.76 7.39
CA LEU A 89 -6.88 -7.64 8.63
C LEU A 89 -7.43 -8.99 9.11
N LYS A 90 -7.85 -9.87 8.20
CA LYS A 90 -8.30 -11.23 8.56
C LYS A 90 -7.22 -12.01 9.32
N LYS A 91 -5.94 -11.87 8.95
CA LYS A 91 -4.83 -12.53 9.64
C LYS A 91 -4.63 -12.07 11.09
N PHE A 92 -5.08 -10.87 11.45
CA PHE A 92 -4.99 -10.36 12.84
C PHE A 92 -6.33 -10.39 13.59
N ALA A 93 -7.45 -10.63 12.91
CA ALA A 93 -8.77 -10.70 13.56
C ALA A 93 -8.78 -11.73 14.70
N ASP A 94 -8.12 -12.87 14.50
CA ASP A 94 -8.05 -13.96 15.47
C ASP A 94 -6.99 -13.75 16.57
N ASN A 95 -6.22 -12.65 16.53
CA ASN A 95 -5.26 -12.37 17.60
C ASN A 95 -5.94 -11.94 18.91
N ALA A 96 -7.14 -11.33 18.84
CA ALA A 96 -7.90 -10.98 20.03
C ALA A 96 -8.37 -12.22 20.81
N SER A 97 -8.69 -13.32 20.12
CA SER A 97 -9.06 -14.60 20.74
C SER A 97 -7.91 -15.29 21.48
N ARG A 98 -6.65 -14.91 21.25
CA ARG A 98 -5.49 -15.50 21.94
C ARG A 98 -5.38 -15.06 23.40
N PHE A 99 -5.92 -13.90 23.74
CA PHE A 99 -6.04 -13.42 25.11
C PHE A 99 -7.47 -13.66 25.55
N GLY A 100 -7.77 -14.89 25.96
CA GLY A 100 -9.07 -15.28 26.52
C GLY A 100 -9.39 -14.38 27.70
N THR A 101 -10.11 -13.30 27.46
CA THR A 101 -10.59 -12.42 28.53
C THR A 101 -11.84 -13.09 29.05
N SER A 102 -11.67 -14.07 29.93
CA SER A 102 -12.73 -14.59 30.78
C SER A 102 -13.12 -13.50 31.78
N VAL A 103 -13.76 -12.44 31.30
CA VAL A 103 -14.63 -11.61 32.12
C VAL A 103 -15.99 -12.29 32.09
N ALA A 104 -16.11 -13.37 32.86
CA ALA A 104 -17.42 -13.88 33.21
C ALA A 104 -18.18 -12.73 33.89
N PRO A 105 -19.45 -12.45 33.53
CA PRO A 105 -20.28 -11.57 34.33
C PRO A 105 -20.40 -12.23 35.71
N VAL A 106 -19.97 -11.55 36.76
CA VAL A 106 -20.21 -12.02 38.13
C VAL A 106 -21.71 -12.21 38.28
N GLU A 107 -22.12 -13.45 38.50
CA GLU A 107 -23.51 -13.85 38.66
C GLU A 107 -24.11 -13.09 39.85
N ASN A 108 -25.12 -12.25 39.57
CA ASN A 108 -25.81 -11.47 40.57
C ASN A 108 -26.37 -12.42 41.64
N GLN A 109 -25.84 -12.33 42.86
CA GLN A 109 -26.35 -13.07 44.01
C GLN A 109 -27.84 -12.78 44.18
N ALA A 110 -28.65 -13.84 44.11
CA ALA A 110 -30.07 -13.81 44.38
C ALA A 110 -30.32 -13.25 45.80
N VAL A 111 -30.86 -12.03 45.88
CA VAL A 111 -31.37 -11.45 47.13
C VAL A 111 -32.60 -12.27 47.55
N GLN A 112 -32.40 -13.18 48.51
CA GLN A 112 -33.48 -13.86 49.21
C GLN A 112 -34.29 -12.82 50.01
N LYS A 113 -35.45 -12.40 49.48
CA LYS A 113 -36.49 -11.76 50.29
C LYS A 113 -37.12 -12.83 51.18
N LYS A 114 -36.66 -12.94 52.43
CA LYS A 114 -37.39 -13.62 53.50
C LYS A 114 -38.73 -12.87 53.73
N LYS A 115 -39.85 -13.52 53.40
CA LYS A 115 -41.18 -13.16 53.90
C LYS A 115 -41.24 -13.56 55.39
N GLN A 116 -41.50 -12.61 56.27
CA GLN A 116 -41.99 -12.86 57.63
C GLN A 116 -43.51 -13.13 57.57
N PRO A 117 -44.04 -14.16 58.25
CA PRO A 117 -45.47 -14.29 58.48
C PRO A 117 -45.89 -13.47 59.72
N ALA A 118 -47.17 -13.13 59.74
CA ALA A 118 -47.88 -12.48 60.85
C ALA A 118 -48.00 -13.39 62.09
#